data_AF-A0A7C4J0F3-F1
#
_entry.id   AF-A0A7C4J0F3-F1
#
_cell.length_a   1.000
_cell.length_b   1.000
_cell.length_c   1.000
_cell.angle_alpha   90.00
_cell.angle_beta   90.00
_cell.angle_gamma   90.00
#
_symmetry.space_group_name_H-M   'P 1'
#
loop_
_entity.id
_entity.type
_entity.pdbx_description
1 polymer ?
#
loop_
_entity_poly.entity_id
_entity_poly.type
_entity_poly.pdbx_seq_one_letter_code
_entity_poly.pdbx_strand_id
1 'polypeptide(L)'
;MRNAFLMVCMLPVCVMLWIQAVYADDMPVDVIIINTSIQTPMIKALSSITEKAVKDAFVECRQLVPSEAESFFNITGIQSPDDIIGKAHLYGVSLLVYMRVFLVGPVYYCELSFKPMDSTITFKEETVTVQATIAQNIPLKVKREIIKRHQDILQCRIKTKVDTRTYIIDTGQWHGLTEKTYTLANGKQCAVKVVRRYTALVQLDGDYIVGDMLAIKSTVSRKNLLEAITAKIHENVSYERSGKELLKGDSDSKRAMEACCVVNPFGNILLPGYGAFLATHYMGFTHTEPEWWGVYAGAGAVILQIGLVPVLGKGEVNLFPWIKDNDKTDAQHHLHVYLWATLPVTYTVAFFNQLAYAYEKQRYLPPFFADKDITALLISAIVPGGGLFYKGNRLWGYTYWLSEFSLGGLIAYNWQYKSRRILWAGLVSGIKLVELFHAWVATPVYAGYSYELSHNTTPINVGVGGFGTELCFYAYFSKNY
;
A
#
# COMPACT_ATOMS: atom_id res chain seq x y z
N MET A 1 13.07 -51.35 -58.48
CA MET A 1 11.94 -50.42 -58.22
C MET A 1 11.48 -50.37 -56.76
N ARG A 2 11.52 -51.47 -55.99
CA ARG A 2 11.06 -51.53 -54.58
C ARG A 2 11.85 -50.63 -53.60
N ASN A 3 13.16 -50.42 -53.82
CA ASN A 3 13.99 -49.58 -52.94
C ASN A 3 13.81 -48.06 -53.17
N ALA A 4 13.46 -47.64 -54.38
CA ALA A 4 13.21 -46.22 -54.69
C ALA A 4 11.87 -45.74 -54.08
N PHE A 5 10.85 -46.61 -54.06
CA PHE A 5 9.56 -46.30 -53.43
C PHE A 5 9.68 -46.17 -51.89
N LEU A 6 10.51 -47.01 -51.26
CA LEU A 6 10.78 -46.95 -49.82
C LEU A 6 11.55 -45.68 -49.41
N MET A 7 12.52 -45.22 -50.22
CA MET A 7 13.20 -43.94 -49.98
C MET A 7 12.25 -42.74 -50.15
N VAL A 8 11.37 -42.76 -51.16
CA VAL A 8 10.41 -41.67 -51.41
C VAL A 8 9.30 -41.64 -50.34
N CYS A 9 8.92 -42.77 -49.74
CA CYS A 9 7.98 -42.79 -48.62
C CYS A 9 8.63 -42.46 -47.26
N MET A 10 9.93 -42.72 -47.08
CA MET A 10 10.66 -42.37 -45.86
C MET A 10 11.08 -40.89 -45.82
N LEU A 11 11.25 -40.24 -46.98
CA LEU A 11 11.64 -38.82 -47.04
C LEU A 11 10.61 -37.88 -46.38
N PRO A 12 9.28 -37.99 -46.64
CA PRO A 12 8.26 -37.19 -45.96
C PRO A 12 8.21 -37.45 -44.45
N VAL A 13 8.44 -38.70 -44.04
CA VAL A 13 8.45 -39.10 -42.62
C VAL A 13 9.70 -38.57 -41.91
N CYS A 14 10.88 -38.65 -42.54
CA CYS A 14 12.10 -38.05 -42.03
C CYS A 14 12.03 -36.52 -42.02
N VAL A 15 11.40 -35.88 -43.02
CA VAL A 15 11.17 -34.42 -43.04
C VAL A 15 10.14 -34.02 -41.98
N MET A 16 9.05 -34.78 -41.78
CA MET A 16 8.11 -34.55 -40.69
C MET A 16 8.76 -34.74 -39.31
N LEU A 17 9.60 -35.77 -39.15
CA LEU A 17 10.35 -36.02 -37.91
C LEU A 17 11.43 -34.96 -37.67
N TRP A 18 12.09 -34.46 -38.72
CA TRP A 18 13.03 -33.34 -38.62
C TRP A 18 12.33 -32.04 -38.29
N ILE A 19 11.18 -31.77 -38.91
CA ILE A 19 10.31 -30.65 -38.54
C ILE A 19 9.94 -30.83 -37.07
N GLN A 20 9.33 -31.94 -36.65
CA GLN A 20 8.97 -32.19 -35.25
C GLN A 20 10.15 -32.10 -34.26
N ALA A 21 11.37 -32.52 -34.63
CA ALA A 21 12.57 -32.44 -33.80
C ALA A 21 13.13 -31.00 -33.69
N VAL A 22 13.08 -30.22 -34.77
CA VAL A 22 13.36 -28.76 -34.74
C VAL A 22 12.26 -28.00 -33.97
N TYR A 23 11.09 -28.64 -33.80
CA TYR A 23 9.89 -28.11 -33.15
C TYR A 23 9.58 -28.74 -31.77
N ALA A 24 10.53 -29.42 -31.13
CA ALA A 24 10.36 -29.91 -29.76
C ALA A 24 10.33 -28.72 -28.79
N ASP A 25 9.17 -28.46 -28.19
CA ASP A 25 8.95 -27.44 -27.16
C ASP A 25 9.62 -27.90 -25.85
N ASP A 26 10.94 -27.73 -25.74
CA ASP A 26 11.61 -27.76 -24.44
C ASP A 26 11.10 -26.57 -23.62
N MET A 27 10.59 -26.82 -22.42
CA MET A 27 10.18 -25.76 -21.49
C MET A 27 11.42 -24.93 -21.14
N PRO A 28 11.52 -23.66 -21.58
CA PRO A 28 12.64 -22.83 -21.15
C PRO A 28 12.50 -22.58 -19.65
N VAL A 29 13.59 -22.75 -18.92
CA VAL A 29 13.67 -22.41 -17.49
C VAL A 29 14.60 -21.21 -17.39
N ASP A 30 14.04 -20.02 -17.24
CA ASP A 30 14.82 -18.78 -17.22
C ASP A 30 15.19 -18.36 -15.80
N VAL A 31 14.37 -18.73 -14.81
CA VAL A 31 14.55 -18.36 -13.41
C VAL A 31 14.44 -19.59 -12.51
N ILE A 32 15.39 -19.76 -11.59
CA ILE A 32 15.30 -20.76 -10.52
C ILE A 32 15.12 -20.07 -9.18
N ILE A 33 14.11 -20.51 -8.44
CA ILE A 33 13.81 -20.02 -7.09
C ILE A 33 14.35 -21.02 -6.07
N ILE A 34 15.21 -20.53 -5.16
CA ILE A 34 15.90 -21.34 -4.15
C ILE A 34 15.50 -20.85 -2.76
N ASN A 35 14.77 -21.69 -2.02
CA ASN A 35 14.32 -21.39 -0.67
C ASN A 35 15.34 -21.86 0.37
N THR A 36 15.93 -20.92 1.12
CA THR A 36 16.97 -21.15 2.15
C THR A 36 16.47 -20.87 3.57
N SER A 37 15.14 -20.82 3.75
CA SER A 37 14.50 -20.44 5.02
C SER A 37 14.71 -21.49 6.13
N ILE A 38 14.76 -21.03 7.38
CA ILE A 38 14.93 -21.89 8.57
C ILE A 38 13.65 -22.70 8.83
N GLN A 39 13.79 -23.98 9.15
CA GLN A 39 12.66 -24.91 9.29
C GLN A 39 12.02 -24.89 10.69
N THR A 40 11.38 -23.79 11.08
CA THR A 40 10.30 -23.88 12.08
C THR A 40 8.97 -24.11 11.37
N PRO A 41 7.97 -24.81 11.95
CA PRO A 41 6.72 -25.13 11.25
C PRO A 41 5.98 -23.90 10.69
N MET A 42 5.98 -22.81 11.46
CA MET A 42 5.38 -21.54 11.05
C MET A 42 6.13 -20.87 9.89
N ILE A 43 7.47 -20.81 9.97
CA ILE A 43 8.30 -20.21 8.91
C ILE A 43 8.27 -21.08 7.65
N LYS A 44 8.15 -22.41 7.79
CA LYS A 44 7.99 -23.33 6.66
C LYS A 44 6.69 -23.08 5.89
N ALA A 45 5.58 -22.86 6.60
CA ALA A 45 4.32 -22.51 5.95
C ALA A 45 4.40 -21.16 5.23
N LEU A 46 4.94 -20.13 5.92
CA LEU A 46 5.10 -18.80 5.33
C LEU A 46 6.08 -18.80 4.15
N SER A 47 7.19 -19.54 4.22
CA SER A 47 8.17 -19.64 3.15
C SER A 47 7.59 -20.32 1.92
N SER A 48 6.80 -21.38 2.08
CA SER A 48 6.09 -22.02 0.95
C SER A 48 5.10 -21.06 0.26
N ILE A 49 4.33 -20.29 1.03
CA ILE A 49 3.42 -19.28 0.48
C ILE A 49 4.22 -18.16 -0.24
N THR A 50 5.35 -17.76 0.34
CA THR A 50 6.20 -16.70 -0.22
C THR A 50 6.88 -17.16 -1.51
N GLU A 51 7.37 -18.40 -1.56
CA GLU A 51 7.95 -19.03 -2.75
C GLU A 51 6.95 -19.10 -3.89
N LYS A 52 5.72 -19.51 -3.59
CA LYS A 52 4.62 -19.45 -4.57
C LYS A 52 4.38 -18.02 -5.05
N ALA A 53 4.41 -17.02 -4.18
CA ALA A 53 4.23 -15.63 -4.58
C ALA A 53 5.39 -15.08 -5.44
N VAL A 54 6.63 -15.53 -5.20
CA VAL A 54 7.79 -15.26 -6.09
C VAL A 54 7.51 -15.82 -7.48
N LYS A 55 7.11 -17.10 -7.56
CA LYS A 55 6.74 -17.75 -8.83
C LYS A 55 5.61 -17.02 -9.54
N ASP A 56 4.52 -16.73 -8.83
CA ASP A 56 3.37 -16.01 -9.36
C ASP A 56 3.76 -14.61 -9.88
N ALA A 57 4.73 -13.93 -9.26
CA ALA A 57 5.26 -12.65 -9.75
C ALA A 57 5.82 -12.76 -11.18
N PHE A 58 6.67 -13.77 -11.43
CA PHE A 58 7.27 -14.01 -12.74
C PHE A 58 6.21 -14.47 -13.77
N VAL A 59 5.27 -15.32 -13.35
CA VAL A 59 4.15 -15.78 -14.20
C VAL A 59 3.24 -14.60 -14.60
N GLU A 60 2.96 -13.67 -13.70
CA GLU A 60 2.13 -12.50 -14.00
C GLU A 60 2.84 -11.49 -14.90
N CYS A 61 4.16 -11.29 -14.71
CA CYS A 61 4.97 -10.44 -15.59
C CYS A 61 5.17 -11.03 -16.99
N ARG A 62 5.12 -12.36 -17.14
CA ARG A 62 5.21 -13.09 -18.43
C ARG A 62 6.48 -12.82 -19.24
N GLN A 63 7.60 -12.55 -18.56
CA GLN A 63 8.88 -12.24 -19.21
C GLN A 63 9.92 -13.34 -19.03
N LEU A 64 9.98 -13.93 -17.83
CA LEU A 64 10.95 -14.98 -17.49
C LEU A 64 10.19 -16.16 -16.93
N VAL A 65 10.43 -17.37 -17.43
CA VAL A 65 9.73 -18.59 -17.00
C VAL A 65 10.34 -19.11 -15.68
N PRO A 66 9.57 -19.10 -14.57
CA PRO A 66 10.09 -19.52 -13.28
C PRO A 66 9.97 -21.04 -13.07
N SER A 67 10.96 -21.60 -12.37
CA SER A 67 10.94 -22.97 -11.85
C SER A 67 11.39 -23.00 -10.38
N GLU A 68 10.83 -23.93 -9.62
CA GLU A 68 11.23 -24.22 -8.24
C GLU A 68 12.49 -25.09 -8.25
N ALA A 69 13.37 -24.92 -7.26
CA ALA A 69 14.60 -25.70 -7.16
C ALA A 69 14.35 -27.21 -7.19
N GLU A 70 13.34 -27.72 -6.47
CA GLU A 70 12.98 -29.14 -6.47
C GLU A 70 12.57 -29.65 -7.85
N SER A 71 11.77 -28.87 -8.58
CA SER A 71 11.37 -29.19 -9.95
C SER A 71 12.58 -29.20 -10.89
N PHE A 72 13.49 -28.24 -10.74
CA PHE A 72 14.72 -28.17 -11.51
C PHE A 72 15.67 -29.34 -11.18
N PHE A 73 15.78 -29.75 -9.92
CA PHE A 73 16.56 -30.93 -9.50
C PHE A 73 16.04 -32.21 -10.12
N ASN A 74 14.71 -32.39 -10.16
CA ASN A 74 14.09 -33.55 -10.78
C ASN A 74 14.35 -33.61 -12.29
N ILE A 75 14.35 -32.46 -12.98
CA ILE A 75 14.62 -32.37 -14.42
C ILE A 75 16.10 -32.64 -14.74
N THR A 76 17.01 -32.15 -13.88
CA THR A 76 18.45 -32.16 -14.16
C THR A 76 19.23 -33.27 -13.44
N GLY A 77 18.62 -33.99 -12.50
CA GLY A 77 19.24 -35.05 -11.71
C GLY A 77 20.36 -34.56 -10.77
N ILE A 78 20.24 -33.35 -10.20
CA ILE A 78 21.23 -32.80 -9.25
C ILE A 78 21.04 -33.46 -7.86
N GLN A 79 22.14 -33.87 -7.21
CA GLN A 79 22.13 -34.43 -5.85
C GLN A 79 22.67 -33.50 -4.77
N SER A 80 23.35 -32.40 -5.13
CA SER A 80 23.92 -31.42 -4.19
C SER A 80 23.56 -29.97 -4.58
N PRO A 81 23.20 -29.09 -3.61
CA PRO A 81 22.93 -27.66 -3.87
C PRO A 81 24.11 -26.89 -4.50
N ASP A 82 25.35 -27.35 -4.29
CA ASP A 82 26.55 -26.65 -4.78
C ASP A 82 26.71 -26.72 -6.31
N ASP A 83 26.09 -27.72 -6.96
CA ASP A 83 26.13 -27.90 -8.42
C ASP A 83 25.08 -27.07 -9.18
N ILE A 84 24.23 -26.32 -8.47
CA ILE A 84 23.13 -25.55 -9.07
C ILE A 84 23.65 -24.55 -10.09
N ILE A 85 24.70 -23.81 -9.77
CA ILE A 85 25.20 -22.72 -10.62
C ILE A 85 25.75 -23.29 -11.93
N GLY A 86 26.50 -24.39 -11.86
CA GLY A 86 27.08 -25.05 -13.04
C GLY A 86 26.00 -25.61 -13.97
N LYS A 87 25.00 -26.31 -13.43
CA LYS A 87 23.89 -26.83 -14.25
C LYS A 87 22.96 -25.72 -14.74
N ALA A 88 22.70 -24.69 -13.95
CA ALA A 88 21.92 -23.54 -14.38
C ALA A 88 22.53 -22.88 -15.62
N HIS A 89 23.86 -22.76 -15.67
CA HIS A 89 24.57 -22.26 -16.85
C HIS A 89 24.39 -23.17 -18.08
N LEU A 90 24.47 -24.50 -17.91
CA LEU A 90 24.28 -25.47 -19.00
C LEU A 90 22.86 -25.46 -19.59
N TYR A 91 21.84 -25.22 -18.75
CA TYR A 91 20.44 -25.15 -19.18
C TYR A 91 20.01 -23.74 -19.63
N GLY A 92 20.94 -22.77 -19.68
CA GLY A 92 20.67 -21.42 -20.15
C GLY A 92 19.81 -20.58 -19.18
N VAL A 93 19.82 -20.89 -17.89
CA VAL A 93 19.09 -20.14 -16.86
C VAL A 93 19.67 -18.73 -16.77
N SER A 94 18.79 -17.73 -16.83
CA SER A 94 19.18 -16.32 -16.85
C SER A 94 19.30 -15.70 -15.45
N LEU A 95 18.56 -16.20 -14.46
CA LEU A 95 18.51 -15.64 -13.11
C LEU A 95 18.35 -16.71 -12.02
N LEU A 96 19.14 -16.59 -10.95
CA LEU A 96 18.91 -17.32 -9.70
C LEU A 96 18.33 -16.38 -8.65
N VAL A 97 17.29 -16.81 -7.95
CA VAL A 97 16.64 -16.06 -6.87
C VAL A 97 16.74 -16.85 -5.59
N TYR A 98 17.56 -16.39 -4.65
CA TYR A 98 17.61 -16.95 -3.31
C TYR A 98 16.63 -16.22 -2.41
N MET A 99 15.77 -16.98 -1.73
CA MET A 99 14.79 -16.45 -0.79
C MET A 99 15.04 -17.01 0.60
N ARG A 100 15.03 -16.14 1.61
CA ARG A 100 15.15 -16.53 3.01
C ARG A 100 14.13 -15.80 3.87
N VAL A 101 13.19 -16.54 4.44
CA VAL A 101 12.20 -16.04 5.39
C VAL A 101 12.64 -16.35 6.82
N PHE A 102 12.58 -15.36 7.69
CA PHE A 102 12.87 -15.50 9.13
C PHE A 102 12.07 -14.50 9.96
N LEU A 103 12.05 -14.72 11.28
CA LEU A 103 11.32 -13.89 12.25
C LEU A 103 12.30 -13.33 13.28
N VAL A 104 12.26 -12.02 13.51
CA VAL A 104 13.02 -11.36 14.58
C VAL A 104 12.03 -10.56 15.43
N GLY A 105 11.86 -10.98 16.69
CA GLY A 105 10.82 -10.44 17.56
C GLY A 105 9.42 -10.61 16.92
N PRO A 106 8.61 -9.54 16.80
CA PRO A 106 7.29 -9.60 16.17
C PRO A 106 7.30 -9.23 14.67
N VAL A 107 8.47 -9.19 14.02
CA VAL A 107 8.62 -8.74 12.62
C VAL A 107 9.13 -9.88 11.76
N TYR A 108 8.37 -10.20 10.70
CA TYR A 108 8.77 -11.12 9.66
C TYR A 108 9.69 -10.41 8.67
N TYR A 109 10.73 -11.11 8.26
CA TYR A 109 11.69 -10.67 7.25
C TYR A 109 11.74 -11.68 6.12
N CYS A 110 11.92 -11.18 4.90
CA CYS A 110 12.25 -11.96 3.73
C CYS A 110 13.41 -11.29 3.00
N GLU A 111 14.55 -11.99 2.91
CA GLU A 111 15.68 -11.60 2.07
C GLU A 111 15.54 -12.25 0.70
N LEU A 112 15.64 -11.43 -0.34
CA LEU A 112 15.68 -11.85 -1.74
C LEU A 112 17.05 -11.47 -2.30
N SER A 113 17.86 -12.46 -2.66
CA SER A 113 19.11 -12.23 -3.38
C SER A 113 18.94 -12.63 -4.84
N PHE A 114 19.20 -11.69 -5.74
CA PHE A 114 19.12 -11.88 -7.18
C PHE A 114 20.54 -12.08 -7.70
N LYS A 115 20.79 -13.20 -8.38
CA LYS A 115 22.07 -13.48 -9.03
C LYS A 115 21.85 -13.65 -10.53
N PRO A 116 22.02 -12.59 -11.33
CA PRO A 116 21.90 -12.67 -12.78
C PRO A 116 23.04 -13.52 -13.36
N MET A 117 22.70 -14.41 -14.27
CA MET A 117 23.63 -15.27 -15.00
C MET A 117 23.80 -14.84 -16.46
N ASP A 118 22.78 -14.17 -17.02
CA ASP A 118 22.82 -13.52 -18.33
C ASP A 118 22.97 -11.99 -18.14
N SER A 119 23.87 -11.36 -18.89
CA SER A 119 24.04 -9.90 -18.89
C SER A 119 22.90 -9.13 -19.56
N THR A 120 22.03 -9.82 -20.30
CA THR A 120 20.93 -9.20 -21.07
C THR A 120 19.66 -8.97 -20.25
N ILE A 121 19.56 -9.55 -19.04
CA ILE A 121 18.41 -9.33 -18.17
C ILE A 121 18.54 -8.04 -17.36
N THR A 122 17.38 -7.56 -16.90
CA THR A 122 17.26 -6.25 -16.22
C THR A 122 17.64 -6.30 -14.75
N PHE A 123 17.75 -7.51 -14.20
CA PHE A 123 18.07 -7.76 -12.80
C PHE A 123 19.56 -7.55 -12.54
N LYS A 124 19.88 -6.84 -11.45
CA LYS A 124 21.25 -6.66 -10.97
C LYS A 124 21.53 -7.64 -9.85
N GLU A 125 22.81 -7.92 -9.61
CA GLU A 125 23.24 -8.67 -8.44
C GLU A 125 23.04 -7.80 -7.19
N GLU A 126 22.02 -8.13 -6.38
CA GLU A 126 21.66 -7.38 -5.18
C GLU A 126 20.86 -8.25 -4.21
N THR A 127 20.91 -7.89 -2.93
CA THR A 127 20.09 -8.48 -1.88
C THR A 127 19.13 -7.42 -1.33
N VAL A 128 17.84 -7.78 -1.28
CA VAL A 128 16.75 -6.91 -0.86
C VAL A 128 16.08 -7.52 0.35
N THR A 129 15.92 -6.74 1.41
CA THR A 129 15.21 -7.18 2.61
C THR A 129 13.82 -6.55 2.65
N VAL A 130 12.81 -7.42 2.72
CA VAL A 130 11.41 -7.07 2.89
C VAL A 130 11.01 -7.37 4.33
N GLN A 131 10.23 -6.47 4.95
CA GLN A 131 9.78 -6.62 6.33
C GLN A 131 8.27 -6.37 6.48
N ALA A 132 7.63 -7.07 7.41
CA ALA A 132 6.23 -6.84 7.79
C ALA A 132 5.95 -7.35 9.20
N THR A 133 5.01 -6.71 9.89
CA THR A 133 4.41 -7.23 11.14
C THR A 133 3.28 -8.22 10.86
N ILE A 134 2.64 -8.12 9.68
CA ILE A 134 1.59 -9.03 9.24
C ILE A 134 2.18 -10.08 8.29
N ALA A 135 2.10 -11.36 8.67
CA ALA A 135 2.67 -12.46 7.88
C ALA A 135 2.16 -12.51 6.44
N GLN A 136 0.86 -12.27 6.24
CA GLN A 136 0.21 -12.27 4.92
C GLN A 136 0.76 -11.19 3.96
N ASN A 137 1.40 -10.13 4.49
CA ASN A 137 1.97 -9.07 3.67
C ASN A 137 3.37 -9.40 3.13
N ILE A 138 4.08 -10.37 3.70
CA ILE A 138 5.42 -10.75 3.22
C ILE A 138 5.37 -11.25 1.77
N PRO A 139 4.53 -12.25 1.40
CA PRO A 139 4.42 -12.69 0.01
C PRO A 139 4.06 -11.56 -0.96
N LEU A 140 3.16 -10.66 -0.56
CA LEU A 140 2.72 -9.52 -1.37
C LEU A 140 3.85 -8.51 -1.60
N LYS A 141 4.60 -8.17 -0.55
CA LYS A 141 5.73 -7.24 -0.66
C LYS A 141 6.89 -7.84 -1.45
N VAL A 142 7.16 -9.13 -1.32
CA VAL A 142 8.15 -9.86 -2.13
C VAL A 142 7.76 -9.83 -3.60
N LYS A 143 6.51 -10.16 -3.91
CA LYS A 143 5.96 -10.08 -5.27
C LYS A 143 6.10 -8.68 -5.87
N ARG A 144 5.80 -7.64 -5.08
CA ARG A 144 5.97 -6.23 -5.45
C ARG A 144 7.42 -5.91 -5.83
N GLU A 145 8.40 -6.39 -5.06
CA GLU A 145 9.82 -6.14 -5.34
C GLU A 145 10.30 -6.81 -6.63
N ILE A 146 9.78 -7.98 -6.96
CA ILE A 146 10.09 -8.66 -8.24
C ILE A 146 9.46 -7.91 -9.41
N ILE A 147 8.19 -7.52 -9.31
CA ILE A 147 7.46 -6.82 -10.39
C ILE A 147 8.10 -5.47 -10.71
N LYS A 148 8.60 -4.73 -9.72
CA LYS A 148 9.31 -3.45 -9.92
C LYS A 148 10.54 -3.57 -10.83
N ARG A 149 11.24 -4.71 -10.78
CA ARG A 149 12.50 -4.97 -11.49
C ARG A 149 12.30 -5.41 -12.95
N HIS A 150 11.08 -5.80 -13.32
CA HIS A 150 10.73 -6.09 -14.69
C HIS A 150 10.53 -4.80 -15.52
N GLN A 151 10.82 -4.89 -16.81
CA GLN A 151 10.59 -3.79 -17.77
C GLN A 151 9.16 -3.83 -18.32
N ASP A 152 8.70 -2.73 -18.90
CA ASP A 152 7.41 -2.69 -19.63
C ASP A 152 7.56 -3.20 -21.10
N ILE A 153 8.71 -3.82 -21.41
CA ILE A 153 9.10 -4.31 -22.73
C ILE A 153 9.44 -5.80 -22.58
N LEU A 154 8.89 -6.62 -23.46
CA LEU A 154 9.25 -8.02 -23.62
C LEU A 154 10.46 -8.11 -24.56
N GLN A 155 11.56 -8.66 -24.05
CA GLN A 155 12.76 -8.96 -24.83
C GLN A 155 12.62 -10.35 -25.43
N CYS A 156 12.79 -10.48 -26.74
CA CYS A 156 12.63 -11.74 -27.49
C CYS A 156 13.88 -12.02 -28.31
N ARG A 157 14.49 -13.20 -28.19
CA ARG A 157 15.62 -13.61 -29.03
C ARG A 157 15.12 -14.33 -30.28
N ILE A 158 15.75 -14.05 -31.42
CA ILE A 158 15.52 -14.80 -32.66
C ILE A 158 16.25 -16.14 -32.58
N LYS A 159 15.49 -17.25 -32.55
CA LYS A 159 16.03 -18.62 -32.55
C LYS A 159 16.44 -19.08 -33.94
N THR A 160 15.60 -18.84 -34.95
CA THR A 160 15.82 -19.38 -36.30
C THR A 160 15.29 -18.43 -37.36
N LYS A 161 16.05 -18.22 -38.44
CA LYS A 161 15.58 -17.54 -39.65
C LYS A 161 14.99 -18.60 -40.60
N VAL A 162 13.70 -18.50 -40.90
CA VAL A 162 13.01 -19.44 -41.80
C VAL A 162 13.06 -18.94 -43.25
N ASP A 163 12.85 -17.63 -43.43
CA ASP A 163 12.89 -16.96 -44.73
C ASP A 163 13.39 -15.51 -44.55
N THR A 164 13.53 -14.76 -45.64
CA THR A 164 13.93 -13.34 -45.70
C THR A 164 13.20 -12.43 -44.71
N ARG A 165 11.91 -12.66 -44.48
CA ARG A 165 11.09 -11.85 -43.54
C ARG A 165 10.46 -12.64 -42.39
N THR A 166 10.73 -13.94 -42.30
CA THR A 166 10.03 -14.83 -41.36
C THR A 166 11.02 -15.47 -40.39
N TYR A 167 10.78 -15.25 -39.10
CA TYR A 167 11.68 -15.63 -38.01
C TYR A 167 10.91 -16.39 -36.93
N ILE A 168 11.59 -17.31 -36.25
CA ILE A 168 11.09 -17.96 -35.03
C ILE A 168 11.72 -17.26 -33.83
N ILE A 169 10.90 -16.78 -32.92
CA ILE A 169 11.34 -16.16 -31.66
C ILE A 169 11.09 -17.09 -30.47
N ASP A 170 11.85 -16.89 -29.41
CA ASP A 170 11.81 -17.61 -28.13
C ASP A 170 10.67 -17.19 -27.18
N THR A 171 9.66 -16.49 -27.70
CA THR A 171 8.49 -16.06 -26.94
C THR A 171 7.21 -16.52 -27.63
N GLY A 172 6.16 -16.77 -26.85
CA GLY A 172 4.95 -17.45 -27.32
C GLY A 172 3.70 -17.08 -26.51
N GLN A 173 2.69 -17.94 -26.51
CA GLN A 173 1.41 -17.72 -25.83
C GLN A 173 1.59 -17.50 -24.32
N TRP A 174 2.53 -18.21 -23.68
CA TRP A 174 2.83 -18.03 -22.26
C TRP A 174 3.27 -16.60 -21.94
N HIS A 175 4.03 -15.99 -22.85
CA HIS A 175 4.52 -14.62 -22.75
C HIS A 175 3.44 -13.56 -23.07
N GLY A 176 2.21 -13.99 -23.41
CA GLY A 176 1.11 -13.10 -23.77
C GLY A 176 1.07 -12.69 -25.23
N LEU A 177 1.79 -13.39 -26.11
CA LEU A 177 1.67 -13.21 -27.55
C LEU A 177 0.41 -13.88 -28.11
N THR A 178 -0.27 -13.19 -29.00
CA THR A 178 -1.43 -13.69 -29.77
C THR A 178 -1.22 -13.37 -31.25
N GLU A 179 -1.98 -13.99 -32.13
CA GLU A 179 -1.92 -13.74 -33.58
C GLU A 179 -2.44 -12.33 -33.90
N LYS A 180 -1.55 -11.33 -33.83
CA LYS A 180 -1.81 -9.93 -34.15
C LYS A 180 -0.51 -9.20 -34.49
N THR A 181 -0.64 -7.96 -34.93
CA THR A 181 0.50 -7.08 -35.19
C THR A 181 0.86 -6.30 -33.92
N TYR A 182 2.12 -6.38 -33.52
CA TYR A 182 2.70 -5.64 -32.40
C TYR A 182 3.65 -4.56 -32.90
N THR A 183 3.82 -3.52 -32.09
CA THR A 183 4.82 -2.47 -32.34
C THR A 183 6.07 -2.75 -31.53
N LEU A 184 7.22 -2.80 -32.20
CA LEU A 184 8.53 -2.90 -31.59
C LEU A 184 8.94 -1.57 -30.95
N ALA A 185 9.89 -1.60 -30.01
CA ALA A 185 10.40 -0.40 -29.34
C ALA A 185 11.01 0.62 -30.32
N ASN A 186 11.55 0.16 -31.45
CA ASN A 186 12.09 1.00 -32.52
C ASN A 186 11.02 1.55 -33.49
N GLY A 187 9.73 1.36 -33.20
CA GLY A 187 8.61 1.84 -34.01
C GLY A 187 8.23 0.96 -35.19
N LYS A 188 9.00 -0.10 -35.50
CA LYS A 188 8.67 -1.07 -36.55
C LYS A 188 7.53 -2.00 -36.13
N GLN A 189 6.88 -2.62 -37.11
CA GLN A 189 5.81 -3.59 -36.86
C GLN A 189 6.34 -5.03 -36.89
N CYS A 190 5.79 -5.85 -36.01
CA CYS A 190 6.02 -7.29 -35.91
C CYS A 190 4.68 -8.00 -36.05
N ALA A 191 4.45 -8.70 -37.16
CA ALA A 191 3.23 -9.46 -37.38
C ALA A 191 3.42 -10.90 -36.90
N VAL A 192 2.73 -11.27 -35.82
CA VAL A 192 2.78 -12.62 -35.27
C VAL A 192 1.80 -13.51 -36.06
N LYS A 193 2.30 -14.53 -36.73
CA LYS A 193 1.52 -15.40 -37.64
C LYS A 193 1.03 -16.67 -36.99
N VAL A 194 1.90 -17.33 -36.23
CA VAL A 194 1.59 -18.59 -35.53
C VAL A 194 2.21 -18.51 -34.15
N VAL A 195 1.45 -18.85 -33.11
CA VAL A 195 1.95 -18.81 -31.72
C VAL A 195 1.83 -20.20 -31.10
N ARG A 196 2.95 -20.69 -30.56
CA ARG A 196 3.01 -21.88 -29.69
C ARG A 196 3.19 -21.46 -28.24
N ARG A 197 3.30 -22.42 -27.33
CA ARG A 197 3.37 -22.13 -25.89
C ARG A 197 4.55 -21.21 -25.54
N TYR A 198 5.76 -21.54 -26.02
CA TYR A 198 6.99 -20.80 -25.73
C TYR A 198 7.68 -20.21 -26.97
N THR A 199 7.17 -20.46 -28.17
CA THR A 199 7.76 -19.95 -29.42
C THR A 199 6.69 -19.34 -30.31
N ALA A 200 7.10 -18.44 -31.21
CA ALA A 200 6.20 -17.84 -32.18
C ALA A 200 6.90 -17.63 -33.52
N LEU A 201 6.13 -17.79 -34.60
CA LEU A 201 6.53 -17.43 -35.95
C LEU A 201 6.11 -15.97 -36.20
N VAL A 202 7.09 -15.12 -36.48
CA VAL A 202 6.87 -13.69 -36.69
C VAL A 202 7.38 -13.23 -38.04
N GLN A 203 6.66 -12.28 -38.62
CA GLN A 203 7.06 -11.57 -39.84
C GLN A 203 7.53 -10.17 -39.47
N LEU A 204 8.77 -9.85 -39.87
CA LEU A 204 9.47 -8.63 -39.50
C LEU A 204 10.00 -7.89 -40.74
N ASP A 205 9.91 -6.57 -40.73
CA ASP A 205 10.51 -5.72 -41.76
C ASP A 205 11.94 -5.32 -41.35
N GLY A 206 12.90 -6.16 -41.76
CA GLY A 206 14.34 -5.94 -41.58
C GLY A 206 15.15 -7.23 -41.74
N ASP A 207 16.44 -7.08 -42.00
CA ASP A 207 17.40 -8.17 -41.93
C ASP A 207 17.89 -8.33 -40.50
N TYR A 208 17.39 -9.36 -39.83
CA TYR A 208 17.85 -9.78 -38.52
C TYR A 208 18.64 -11.09 -38.63
N ILE A 209 19.52 -11.32 -37.67
CA ILE A 209 20.36 -12.51 -37.55
C ILE A 209 19.87 -13.34 -36.36
N VAL A 210 20.13 -14.65 -36.40
CA VAL A 210 19.91 -15.54 -35.25
C VAL A 210 20.70 -15.03 -34.05
N GLY A 211 20.04 -14.91 -32.90
CA GLY A 211 20.61 -14.33 -31.68
C GLY A 211 20.26 -12.86 -31.45
N ASP A 212 19.73 -12.14 -32.45
CA ASP A 212 19.30 -10.75 -32.26
C ASP A 212 18.15 -10.64 -31.26
N MET A 213 18.16 -9.57 -30.47
CA MET A 213 17.12 -9.25 -29.49
C MET A 213 16.09 -8.28 -30.06
N LEU A 214 14.82 -8.63 -29.94
CA LEU A 214 13.66 -7.85 -30.35
C LEU A 214 12.91 -7.37 -29.11
N ALA A 215 12.69 -6.07 -29.04
CA ALA A 215 11.96 -5.43 -27.96
C ALA A 215 10.49 -5.22 -28.36
N ILE A 216 9.58 -6.08 -27.91
CA ILE A 216 8.13 -5.96 -28.13
C ILE A 216 7.51 -5.24 -26.93
N LYS A 217 6.60 -4.27 -27.14
CA LYS A 217 5.87 -3.66 -26.02
C LYS A 217 5.02 -4.72 -25.31
N SER A 218 5.22 -4.87 -24.00
CA SER A 218 4.49 -5.85 -23.19
C SER A 218 2.98 -5.56 -23.20
N THR A 219 2.17 -6.62 -23.18
CA THR A 219 0.72 -6.52 -22.99
C THR A 219 0.32 -6.39 -21.52
N VAL A 220 1.24 -6.64 -20.60
CA VAL A 220 1.02 -6.59 -19.16
C VAL A 220 1.39 -5.21 -18.61
N SER A 221 0.44 -4.55 -17.96
CA SER A 221 0.68 -3.27 -17.27
C SER A 221 1.25 -3.51 -15.87
N ARG A 222 2.55 -3.23 -15.69
CA ARG A 222 3.22 -3.27 -14.39
C ARG A 222 2.54 -2.38 -13.35
N LYS A 223 2.09 -1.19 -13.77
CA LYS A 223 1.39 -0.23 -12.88
C LYS A 223 0.15 -0.87 -12.25
N ASN A 224 -0.68 -1.55 -13.05
CA ASN A 224 -1.91 -2.17 -12.57
C ASN A 224 -1.62 -3.30 -11.57
N LEU A 225 -0.56 -4.10 -11.82
CA LEU A 225 -0.14 -5.16 -10.88
C LEU A 225 0.33 -4.58 -9.55
N LEU A 226 1.13 -3.51 -9.58
CA LEU A 226 1.62 -2.85 -8.37
C LEU A 226 0.47 -2.19 -7.57
N GLU A 227 -0.51 -1.59 -8.24
CA GLU A 227 -1.71 -1.03 -7.62
C GLU A 227 -2.56 -2.12 -6.95
N ALA A 228 -2.79 -3.25 -7.63
CA ALA A 228 -3.54 -4.37 -7.08
C ALA A 228 -2.87 -4.95 -5.82
N ILE A 229 -1.55 -5.12 -5.83
CA ILE A 229 -0.80 -5.60 -4.66
C ILE A 229 -0.90 -4.60 -3.50
N THR A 230 -0.75 -3.31 -3.79
CA THR A 230 -0.84 -2.25 -2.78
C THR A 230 -2.23 -2.20 -2.15
N ALA A 231 -3.29 -2.36 -2.95
CA ALA A 231 -4.66 -2.46 -2.46
C ALA A 231 -4.86 -3.68 -1.56
N LYS A 232 -4.28 -4.84 -1.91
CA LYS A 232 -4.39 -6.04 -1.06
C LYS A 232 -3.64 -5.90 0.26
N ILE A 233 -2.46 -5.27 0.25
CA ILE A 233 -1.75 -4.93 1.49
C ILE A 233 -2.61 -4.01 2.37
N HIS A 234 -3.22 -2.97 1.78
CA HIS A 234 -4.12 -2.07 2.50
C HIS A 234 -5.31 -2.79 3.15
N GLU A 235 -5.93 -3.73 2.43
CA GLU A 235 -7.02 -4.56 2.95
C GLU A 235 -6.59 -5.40 4.16
N ASN A 236 -5.46 -6.11 4.03
CA ASN A 236 -4.92 -6.94 5.11
C ASN A 236 -4.61 -6.11 6.36
N VAL A 237 -3.99 -4.94 6.18
CA VAL A 237 -3.67 -4.03 7.27
C VAL A 237 -4.94 -3.50 7.94
N SER A 238 -5.93 -3.14 7.15
CA SER A 238 -7.23 -2.65 7.64
C SER A 238 -7.97 -3.73 8.44
N TYR A 239 -7.86 -5.00 8.03
CA TYR A 239 -8.47 -6.14 8.72
C TYR A 239 -7.75 -6.46 10.04
N GLU A 240 -6.44 -6.73 9.98
CA GLU A 240 -5.63 -7.17 11.13
C GLU A 240 -5.52 -6.11 12.23
N ARG A 241 -5.52 -4.83 11.85
CA ARG A 241 -5.48 -3.70 12.80
C ARG A 241 -6.84 -3.07 13.03
N SER A 242 -7.91 -3.72 12.59
CA SER A 242 -9.26 -3.24 12.88
C SER A 242 -9.48 -3.22 14.40
N GLY A 243 -10.08 -2.15 14.91
CA GLY A 243 -10.47 -2.06 16.32
C GLY A 243 -11.64 -2.98 16.72
N LYS A 244 -12.00 -3.98 15.90
CA LYS A 244 -13.17 -4.85 16.10
C LYS A 244 -13.16 -5.61 17.41
N GLU A 245 -11.98 -6.03 17.85
CA GLU A 245 -11.82 -6.74 19.13
C GLU A 245 -11.67 -5.78 20.31
N LEU A 246 -11.28 -4.53 20.05
CA LEU A 246 -11.07 -3.50 21.06
C LEU A 246 -12.38 -2.84 21.49
N LEU A 247 -13.25 -2.59 20.51
CA LEU A 247 -14.57 -2.03 20.72
C LEU A 247 -15.43 -3.12 21.35
N LYS A 248 -15.64 -3.05 22.67
CA LYS A 248 -16.55 -3.95 23.40
C LYS A 248 -17.91 -4.02 22.64
N GLY A 249 -18.71 -5.09 22.71
CA GLY A 249 -20.12 -5.14 22.23
C GLY A 249 -20.42 -5.53 20.77
N ASP A 250 -21.71 -5.53 20.42
CA ASP A 250 -22.23 -6.15 19.18
C ASP A 250 -21.86 -5.45 17.86
N SER A 251 -21.45 -4.17 17.88
CA SER A 251 -21.04 -3.41 16.68
C SER A 251 -20.17 -2.19 17.00
N ASP A 252 -18.95 -2.19 16.46
CA ASP A 252 -17.99 -1.09 16.46
C ASP A 252 -18.58 0.26 16.06
N SER A 253 -19.36 0.24 14.98
CA SER A 253 -19.88 1.45 14.34
C SER A 253 -20.90 2.15 15.23
N LYS A 254 -21.79 1.36 15.84
CA LYS A 254 -22.80 1.87 16.77
C LYS A 254 -22.15 2.52 17.99
N ARG A 255 -21.08 1.92 18.52
CA ARG A 255 -20.38 2.45 19.68
C ARG A 255 -19.51 3.65 19.38
N ALA A 256 -18.88 3.71 18.22
CA ALA A 256 -18.20 4.92 17.77
C ALA A 256 -19.20 6.10 17.67
N MET A 257 -20.41 5.86 17.16
CA MET A 257 -21.48 6.86 17.12
C MET A 257 -21.98 7.24 18.52
N GLU A 258 -22.23 6.27 19.40
CA GLU A 258 -22.66 6.52 20.78
C GLU A 258 -21.61 7.30 21.58
N ALA A 259 -20.34 6.93 21.45
CA ALA A 259 -19.24 7.63 22.10
C ALA A 259 -19.12 9.08 21.59
N CYS A 260 -19.22 9.29 20.27
CA CYS A 260 -19.12 10.61 19.66
C CYS A 260 -20.31 11.53 19.99
N CYS A 261 -21.54 11.01 19.92
CA CYS A 261 -22.76 11.80 19.98
C CYS A 261 -23.39 11.89 21.37
N VAL A 262 -23.10 10.93 22.26
CA VAL A 262 -23.71 10.86 23.60
C VAL A 262 -22.62 11.00 24.67
N VAL A 263 -21.73 10.01 24.78
CA VAL A 263 -20.79 9.93 25.92
C VAL A 263 -19.86 11.15 25.96
N ASN A 264 -19.30 11.53 24.81
CA ASN A 264 -18.34 12.62 24.72
C ASN A 264 -18.94 13.99 25.09
N PRO A 265 -20.10 14.43 24.55
CA PRO A 265 -20.73 15.67 24.98
C PRO A 265 -21.02 15.71 26.48
N PHE A 266 -21.60 14.65 27.05
CA PHE A 266 -21.89 14.60 28.50
C PHE A 266 -20.62 14.61 29.35
N GLY A 267 -19.58 13.90 28.93
CA GLY A 267 -18.28 13.91 29.61
C GLY A 267 -17.64 15.30 29.63
N ASN A 268 -17.68 16.02 28.50
CA ASN A 268 -17.05 17.35 28.40
C ASN A 268 -17.86 18.46 29.07
N ILE A 269 -19.17 18.30 29.27
CA ILE A 269 -19.95 19.22 30.10
C ILE A 269 -19.43 19.22 31.54
N LEU A 270 -19.08 18.04 32.08
CA LEU A 270 -18.57 17.91 33.44
C LEU A 270 -17.08 18.23 33.54
N LEU A 271 -16.28 17.75 32.58
CA LEU A 271 -14.83 17.89 32.55
C LEU A 271 -14.37 18.33 31.14
N PRO A 272 -14.40 19.64 30.82
CA PRO A 272 -14.01 20.14 29.50
C PRO A 272 -12.62 19.66 29.09
N GLY A 273 -12.49 19.08 27.90
CA GLY A 273 -11.26 18.51 27.37
C GLY A 273 -10.94 17.11 27.91
N TYR A 274 -11.04 16.88 29.22
CA TYR A 274 -10.74 15.57 29.82
C TYR A 274 -11.86 14.53 29.61
N GLY A 275 -13.11 14.97 29.49
CA GLY A 275 -14.25 14.12 29.15
C GLY A 275 -14.08 13.40 27.82
N ALA A 276 -13.38 14.02 26.86
CA ALA A 276 -13.02 13.40 25.59
C ALA A 276 -12.11 12.18 25.77
N PHE A 277 -11.14 12.25 26.68
CA PHE A 277 -10.28 11.12 27.02
C PHE A 277 -11.08 9.99 27.69
N LEU A 278 -11.95 10.32 28.64
CA LEU A 278 -12.83 9.33 29.29
C LEU A 278 -13.77 8.64 28.29
N ALA A 279 -14.25 9.36 27.28
CA ALA A 279 -15.06 8.78 26.21
C ALA A 279 -14.28 7.76 25.36
N THR A 280 -12.96 7.90 25.21
CA THR A 280 -12.15 6.86 24.55
C THR A 280 -12.05 5.58 25.40
N HIS A 281 -12.05 5.68 26.73
CA HIS A 281 -12.08 4.50 27.61
C HIS A 281 -13.40 3.76 27.49
N TYR A 282 -14.51 4.48 27.32
CA TYR A 282 -15.81 3.89 27.06
C TYR A 282 -15.81 3.04 25.77
N MET A 283 -15.06 3.49 24.75
CA MET A 283 -14.85 2.70 23.53
C MET A 283 -14.01 1.43 23.72
N GLY A 284 -13.38 1.24 24.87
CA GLY A 284 -12.60 0.02 25.18
C GLY A 284 -11.09 0.20 25.09
N PHE A 285 -10.60 1.40 24.77
CA PHE A 285 -9.17 1.68 24.83
C PHE A 285 -8.66 1.65 26.28
N THR A 286 -7.59 0.90 26.53
CA THR A 286 -6.96 0.72 27.85
C THR A 286 -5.73 1.61 28.13
N HIS A 287 -5.54 2.71 27.40
CA HIS A 287 -4.34 3.55 27.56
C HIS A 287 -4.44 4.42 28.81
N THR A 288 -3.36 4.48 29.59
CA THR A 288 -3.36 5.12 30.92
C THR A 288 -3.26 6.64 30.91
N GLU A 289 -2.84 7.24 29.80
CA GLU A 289 -2.51 8.68 29.75
C GLU A 289 -3.27 9.37 28.62
N PRO A 290 -3.92 10.51 28.89
CA PRO A 290 -4.53 11.32 27.85
C PRO A 290 -3.47 11.97 26.97
N GLU A 291 -3.94 12.47 25.84
CA GLU A 291 -3.17 13.40 25.05
C GLU A 291 -3.32 14.81 25.67
N TRP A 292 -2.35 15.20 26.49
CA TRP A 292 -2.45 16.41 27.32
C TRP A 292 -2.61 17.70 26.51
N TRP A 293 -1.91 17.84 25.38
CA TRP A 293 -2.02 19.05 24.55
C TRP A 293 -3.45 19.28 24.07
N GLY A 294 -4.14 18.23 23.64
CA GLY A 294 -5.51 18.28 23.19
C GLY A 294 -6.52 18.44 24.31
N VAL A 295 -6.23 17.92 25.52
CA VAL A 295 -7.01 18.26 26.71
C VAL A 295 -6.93 19.76 26.98
N TYR A 296 -5.73 20.34 26.98
CA TYR A 296 -5.55 21.77 27.21
C TYR A 296 -6.16 22.63 26.10
N ALA A 297 -5.98 22.24 24.83
CA ALA A 297 -6.56 22.93 23.69
C ALA A 297 -8.10 22.89 23.74
N GLY A 298 -8.69 21.73 24.05
CA GLY A 298 -10.14 21.56 24.20
C GLY A 298 -10.70 22.36 25.37
N ALA A 299 -10.09 22.26 26.56
CA ALA A 299 -10.51 23.02 27.74
C ALA A 299 -10.37 24.54 27.51
N GLY A 300 -9.24 24.98 26.94
CA GLY A 300 -9.00 26.39 26.62
C GLY A 300 -10.01 26.93 25.60
N ALA A 301 -10.38 26.14 24.58
CA ALA A 301 -11.41 26.51 23.62
C ALA A 301 -12.78 26.72 24.28
N VAL A 302 -13.16 25.83 25.19
CA VAL A 302 -14.44 25.91 25.92
C VAL A 302 -14.46 27.13 26.85
N ILE A 303 -13.36 27.38 27.57
CA ILE A 303 -13.21 28.58 28.41
C ILE A 303 -13.33 29.84 27.54
N LEU A 304 -12.69 29.85 26.37
CA LEU A 304 -12.79 30.97 25.44
C LEU A 304 -14.23 31.14 24.93
N GLN A 305 -14.91 30.07 24.54
CA GLN A 305 -16.30 30.12 24.05
C GLN A 305 -17.27 30.69 25.07
N ILE A 306 -17.13 30.27 26.33
CA ILE A 306 -18.01 30.68 27.42
C ILE A 306 -17.61 32.08 27.94
N GLY A 307 -16.32 32.40 27.96
CA GLY A 307 -15.77 33.61 28.58
C GLY A 307 -15.60 34.81 27.65
N LEU A 308 -15.50 34.62 26.33
CA LEU A 308 -15.15 35.71 25.40
C LEU A 308 -16.15 36.87 25.46
N VAL A 309 -17.46 36.58 25.39
CA VAL A 309 -18.48 37.63 25.40
C VAL A 309 -18.59 38.32 26.76
N PRO A 310 -18.62 37.60 27.91
CA PRO A 310 -18.51 38.23 29.22
C PRO A 310 -17.28 39.16 29.37
N VAL A 311 -16.11 38.75 28.86
CA VAL A 311 -14.89 39.58 28.89
C VAL A 311 -15.03 40.83 28.03
N LEU A 312 -15.57 40.71 26.82
CA LEU A 312 -15.84 41.87 25.95
C LEU A 312 -16.86 42.83 26.56
N GLY A 313 -17.77 42.32 27.39
CA GLY A 313 -18.75 43.08 28.16
C GLY A 313 -18.30 43.49 29.56
N LYS A 314 -16.99 43.42 29.86
CA LYS A 314 -16.40 43.79 31.17
C LYS A 314 -17.02 43.07 32.40
N GLY A 315 -17.62 41.90 32.20
CA GLY A 315 -18.25 41.11 33.25
C GLY A 315 -19.69 41.53 33.62
N GLU A 316 -20.25 42.53 32.95
CA GLU A 316 -21.64 42.99 33.18
C GLU A 316 -22.68 42.13 32.42
N VAL A 317 -22.18 41.28 31.53
CA VAL A 317 -22.96 40.48 30.60
C VAL A 317 -23.22 39.08 31.17
N ASN A 318 -24.48 38.62 31.21
CA ASN A 318 -24.79 37.28 31.71
C ASN A 318 -24.15 36.19 30.86
N LEU A 319 -23.72 35.13 31.55
CA LEU A 319 -23.09 33.93 30.99
C LEU A 319 -23.96 33.23 29.93
N PHE A 320 -25.28 33.24 30.12
CA PHE A 320 -26.21 32.57 29.21
C PHE A 320 -26.72 33.53 28.13
N PRO A 321 -26.72 33.13 26.84
CA PRO A 321 -27.04 34.03 25.74
C PRO A 321 -28.53 34.38 25.66
N TRP A 322 -29.42 33.51 26.14
CA TRP A 322 -30.88 33.71 26.12
C TRP A 322 -31.40 34.62 27.25
N ILE A 323 -30.56 34.99 28.21
CA ILE A 323 -30.92 36.03 29.19
C ILE A 323 -30.75 37.38 28.52
N LYS A 324 -31.86 38.13 28.47
CA LYS A 324 -31.94 39.43 27.82
C LYS A 324 -31.35 40.50 28.74
N ASP A 325 -30.10 40.83 28.48
CA ASP A 325 -29.38 41.89 29.20
C ASP A 325 -29.38 43.14 28.32
N ASN A 326 -29.63 44.30 28.91
CA ASN A 326 -29.54 45.57 28.18
C ASN A 326 -28.08 45.94 27.83
N ASP A 327 -27.11 45.22 28.41
CA ASP A 327 -25.68 45.51 28.31
C ASP A 327 -24.97 44.78 27.15
N LYS A 328 -25.69 43.93 26.40
CA LYS A 328 -25.20 43.24 25.18
C LYS A 328 -25.56 44.05 23.94
N THR A 329 -24.57 44.38 23.09
CA THR A 329 -24.85 44.80 21.72
C THR A 329 -25.42 43.64 20.88
N ASP A 330 -26.19 43.93 19.84
CA ASP A 330 -26.73 42.88 18.94
C ASP A 330 -25.63 41.99 18.35
N ALA A 331 -24.48 42.57 18.00
CA ALA A 331 -23.31 41.83 17.50
C ALA A 331 -22.74 40.87 18.55
N GLN A 332 -22.63 41.32 19.80
CA GLN A 332 -22.19 40.47 20.91
C GLN A 332 -23.22 39.38 21.21
N HIS A 333 -24.52 39.67 21.14
CA HIS A 333 -25.57 38.67 21.35
C HIS A 333 -25.50 37.55 20.30
N HIS A 334 -25.40 37.89 19.01
CA HIS A 334 -25.26 36.87 17.95
C HIS A 334 -23.99 36.04 18.09
N LEU A 335 -22.85 36.68 18.40
CA LEU A 335 -21.61 35.97 18.68
C LEU A 335 -21.78 35.03 19.89
N HIS A 336 -22.45 35.47 20.95
CA HIS A 336 -22.67 34.68 22.14
C HIS A 336 -23.51 33.43 21.86
N VAL A 337 -24.59 33.58 21.10
CA VAL A 337 -25.42 32.45 20.65
C VAL A 337 -24.58 31.47 19.83
N TYR A 338 -23.76 31.95 18.90
CA TYR A 338 -22.88 31.11 18.09
C TYR A 338 -21.89 30.30 18.93
N LEU A 339 -21.18 30.95 19.86
CA LEU A 339 -20.18 30.29 20.71
C LEU A 339 -20.81 29.18 21.58
N TRP A 340 -22.00 29.43 22.13
CA TRP A 340 -22.76 28.42 22.88
C TRP A 340 -23.24 27.27 22.00
N ALA A 341 -23.82 27.59 20.83
CA ALA A 341 -24.35 26.57 19.91
C ALA A 341 -23.26 25.64 19.34
N THR A 342 -22.00 26.08 19.35
CA THR A 342 -20.86 25.35 18.79
C THR A 342 -20.02 24.61 19.83
N LEU A 343 -20.40 24.65 21.11
CA LEU A 343 -19.78 23.85 22.17
C LEU A 343 -19.77 22.34 21.85
N PRO A 344 -20.87 21.71 21.38
CA PRO A 344 -20.86 20.29 21.02
C PRO A 344 -19.82 19.96 19.95
N VAL A 345 -19.64 20.81 18.94
CA VAL A 345 -18.65 20.63 17.88
C VAL A 345 -17.23 20.69 18.46
N THR A 346 -16.99 21.57 19.42
CA THR A 346 -15.69 21.71 20.10
C THR A 346 -15.36 20.47 20.93
N TYR A 347 -16.37 19.91 21.62
CA TYR A 347 -16.22 18.63 22.31
C TYR A 347 -15.91 17.49 21.33
N THR A 348 -16.56 17.46 20.17
CA THR A 348 -16.30 16.46 19.13
C THR A 348 -14.89 16.58 18.55
N VAL A 349 -14.37 17.79 18.36
CA VAL A 349 -12.99 18.01 17.90
C VAL A 349 -11.97 17.52 18.94
N ALA A 350 -12.18 17.85 20.22
CA ALA A 350 -11.35 17.34 21.31
C ALA A 350 -11.36 15.79 21.36
N PHE A 351 -12.52 15.18 21.13
CA PHE A 351 -12.67 13.73 21.04
C PHE A 351 -11.93 13.10 19.87
N PHE A 352 -12.07 13.63 18.66
CA PHE A 352 -11.34 13.13 17.50
C PHE A 352 -9.82 13.24 17.68
N ASN A 353 -9.35 14.28 18.36
CA ASN A 353 -7.94 14.37 18.73
C ASN A 353 -7.50 13.26 19.69
N GLN A 354 -8.26 13.00 20.76
CA GLN A 354 -7.97 11.91 21.71
C GLN A 354 -8.05 10.54 21.03
N LEU A 355 -9.02 10.33 20.14
CA LEU A 355 -9.14 9.11 19.36
C LEU A 355 -7.93 8.89 18.45
N ALA A 356 -7.52 9.92 17.70
CA ALA A 356 -6.36 9.84 16.83
C ALA A 356 -5.11 9.38 17.60
N TYR A 357 -4.88 9.95 18.79
CA TYR A 357 -3.80 9.55 19.68
C TYR A 357 -3.97 8.13 20.24
N ALA A 358 -5.18 7.74 20.65
CA ALA A 358 -5.46 6.41 21.16
C ALA A 358 -5.20 5.31 20.10
N TYR A 359 -5.64 5.54 18.86
CA TYR A 359 -5.37 4.65 17.72
C TYR A 359 -3.86 4.52 17.45
N GLU A 360 -3.13 5.63 17.47
CA GLU A 360 -1.68 5.63 17.30
C GLU A 360 -0.97 4.87 18.42
N LYS A 361 -1.26 5.19 19.68
CA LYS A 361 -0.61 4.58 20.86
C LYS A 361 -0.88 3.08 20.96
N GLN A 362 -2.08 2.64 20.62
CA GLN A 362 -2.47 1.22 20.67
C GLN A 362 -2.31 0.47 19.35
N ARG A 363 -1.80 1.14 18.30
CA ARG A 363 -1.50 0.56 16.98
C ARG A 363 -2.72 -0.01 16.23
N TYR A 364 -3.93 0.44 16.59
CA TYR A 364 -5.18 0.14 15.91
C TYR A 364 -5.50 1.19 14.83
N LEU A 365 -6.41 0.84 13.93
CA LEU A 365 -6.95 1.75 12.92
C LEU A 365 -8.40 2.10 13.24
N PRO A 366 -8.85 3.31 12.87
CA PRO A 366 -10.21 3.73 13.13
C PRO A 366 -11.23 2.93 12.30
N PRO A 367 -12.52 2.93 12.68
CA PRO A 367 -13.56 2.22 11.94
C PRO A 367 -13.63 2.67 10.48
N PHE A 368 -14.09 1.77 9.59
CA PHE A 368 -14.24 2.03 8.14
C PHE A 368 -12.94 2.35 7.40
N PHE A 369 -11.78 1.96 7.94
CA PHE A 369 -10.48 2.30 7.35
C PHE A 369 -10.23 1.73 5.95
N ALA A 370 -10.97 0.68 5.56
CA ALA A 370 -10.96 0.18 4.19
C ALA A 370 -11.25 1.31 3.19
N ASP A 371 -12.24 2.15 3.51
CA ASP A 371 -12.68 3.32 2.74
C ASP A 371 -12.22 4.63 3.38
N LYS A 372 -11.02 4.63 3.99
CA LYS A 372 -10.45 5.74 4.77
C LYS A 372 -10.61 7.13 4.14
N ASP A 373 -10.56 7.22 2.82
CA ASP A 373 -10.56 8.46 2.06
C ASP A 373 -11.99 9.03 1.95
N ILE A 374 -12.97 8.17 1.73
CA ILE A 374 -14.40 8.52 1.70
C ILE A 374 -14.87 8.83 3.12
N THR A 375 -14.49 8.00 4.09
CA THR A 375 -14.83 8.21 5.51
C THR A 375 -14.24 9.52 6.03
N ALA A 376 -12.98 9.83 5.73
CA ALA A 376 -12.38 11.10 6.12
C ALA A 376 -13.14 12.30 5.54
N LEU A 377 -13.52 12.24 4.26
CA LEU A 377 -14.31 13.29 3.62
C LEU A 377 -15.66 13.50 4.34
N LEU A 378 -16.38 12.41 4.65
CA LEU A 378 -17.66 12.46 5.35
C LEU A 378 -17.53 13.04 6.76
N ILE A 379 -16.50 12.62 7.51
CA ILE A 379 -16.26 13.15 8.87
C ILE A 379 -15.93 14.64 8.79
N SER A 380 -15.06 15.06 7.86
CA SER A 380 -14.74 16.47 7.64
C SER A 380 -15.96 17.31 7.23
N ALA A 381 -16.89 16.76 6.45
CA ALA A 381 -18.10 17.47 6.06
C ALA A 381 -18.98 17.83 7.27
N ILE A 382 -18.97 17.02 8.32
CA ILE A 382 -19.77 17.21 9.55
C ILE A 382 -18.99 17.99 10.61
N VAL A 383 -17.71 17.66 10.78
CA VAL A 383 -16.85 18.20 11.84
C VAL A 383 -15.64 18.88 11.20
N PRO A 384 -15.43 20.19 11.41
CA PRO A 384 -14.24 20.89 10.94
C PRO A 384 -12.94 20.17 11.35
N GLY A 385 -12.09 19.86 10.37
CA GLY A 385 -10.84 19.12 10.56
C GLY A 385 -11.00 17.62 10.87
N GLY A 386 -12.22 17.11 10.96
CA GLY A 386 -12.52 15.78 11.47
C GLY A 386 -11.89 14.62 10.66
N GLY A 387 -11.89 14.71 9.34
CA GLY A 387 -11.24 13.74 8.45
C GLY A 387 -9.72 13.70 8.59
N LEU A 388 -9.11 14.83 8.94
CA LEU A 388 -7.67 14.90 9.20
C LEU A 388 -7.32 14.25 10.53
N PHE A 389 -8.11 14.49 11.59
CA PHE A 389 -7.98 13.74 12.84
C PHE A 389 -8.18 12.24 12.64
N TYR A 390 -9.19 11.83 11.87
CA TYR A 390 -9.44 10.43 11.51
C TYR A 390 -8.24 9.77 10.81
N LYS A 391 -7.43 10.54 10.06
CA LYS A 391 -6.20 10.06 9.44
C LYS A 391 -4.94 10.24 10.31
N GLY A 392 -5.08 10.73 11.54
CA GLY A 392 -3.95 11.03 12.44
C GLY A 392 -3.25 12.36 12.20
N ASN A 393 -3.71 13.18 11.25
CA ASN A 393 -3.17 14.52 10.93
C ASN A 393 -3.69 15.58 11.91
N ARG A 394 -3.36 15.43 13.20
CA ARG A 394 -3.96 16.18 14.31
C ARG A 394 -3.73 17.70 14.24
N LEU A 395 -2.52 18.13 13.87
CA LEU A 395 -2.19 19.56 13.73
C LEU A 395 -3.05 20.25 12.65
N TRP A 396 -3.19 19.58 11.50
CA TRP A 396 -4.03 20.08 10.42
C TRP A 396 -5.50 20.09 10.81
N GLY A 397 -5.97 19.05 11.51
CA GLY A 397 -7.33 19.01 12.07
C GLY A 397 -7.65 20.23 12.92
N TYR A 398 -6.76 20.58 13.87
CA TYR A 398 -6.94 21.79 14.69
C TYR A 398 -6.88 23.09 13.87
N THR A 399 -6.02 23.16 12.86
CA THR A 399 -5.86 24.36 12.03
C THR A 399 -7.16 24.69 11.27
N TYR A 400 -7.79 23.69 10.66
CA TYR A 400 -9.07 23.89 9.97
C TYR A 400 -10.21 24.17 10.93
N TRP A 401 -10.29 23.44 12.04
CA TRP A 401 -11.30 23.74 13.06
C TRP A 401 -11.19 25.17 13.57
N LEU A 402 -9.99 25.65 13.96
CA LEU A 402 -9.79 27.03 14.41
C LEU A 402 -10.18 28.04 13.33
N SER A 403 -9.86 27.77 12.07
CA SER A 403 -10.16 28.66 10.94
C SER A 403 -11.66 28.76 10.68
N GLU A 404 -12.35 27.62 10.55
CA GLU A 404 -13.81 27.56 10.34
C GLU A 404 -14.57 28.15 11.53
N PHE A 405 -14.11 27.84 12.76
CA PHE A 405 -14.70 28.34 13.99
C PHE A 405 -14.58 29.87 14.12
N SER A 406 -13.39 30.41 13.87
CA SER A 406 -13.15 31.86 13.96
C SER A 406 -13.95 32.63 12.92
N LEU A 407 -13.96 32.14 11.68
CA LEU A 407 -14.73 32.78 10.60
C LEU A 407 -16.24 32.65 10.82
N GLY A 408 -16.73 31.52 11.35
CA GLY A 408 -18.12 31.37 11.77
C GLY A 408 -18.51 32.37 12.87
N GLY A 409 -17.62 32.61 13.83
CA GLY A 409 -17.76 33.67 14.82
C GLY A 409 -17.84 35.06 14.20
N LEU A 410 -17.01 35.36 13.19
CA LEU A 410 -17.07 36.63 12.45
C LEU A 410 -18.36 36.81 11.65
N ILE A 411 -18.92 35.73 11.08
CA ILE A 411 -20.24 35.73 10.43
C ILE A 411 -21.32 36.09 11.44
N ALA A 412 -21.32 35.44 12.61
CA ALA A 412 -22.29 35.68 13.67
C ALA A 412 -22.18 37.12 14.21
N TYR A 413 -20.96 37.59 14.48
CA TYR A 413 -20.73 38.96 14.95
C TYR A 413 -21.20 40.01 13.95
N ASN A 414 -20.97 39.79 12.64
CA ASN A 414 -21.36 40.72 11.57
C ASN A 414 -22.74 40.39 10.96
N TRP A 415 -23.62 39.68 11.67
CA TRP A 415 -24.87 39.15 11.11
C TRP A 415 -25.76 40.21 10.42
N GLN A 416 -25.78 41.43 10.97
CA GLN A 416 -26.55 42.58 10.48
C GLN A 416 -25.94 43.24 9.23
N TYR A 417 -24.66 43.04 8.95
CA TYR A 417 -23.95 43.67 7.82
C TYR A 417 -23.85 42.72 6.63
N LYS A 418 -24.82 42.79 5.71
CA LYS A 418 -24.94 41.88 4.55
C LYS A 418 -23.65 41.69 3.77
N SER A 419 -22.93 42.77 3.42
CA SER A 419 -21.70 42.69 2.64
C SER A 419 -20.58 41.94 3.37
N ARG A 420 -20.36 42.26 4.66
CA ARG A 420 -19.38 41.57 5.51
C ARG A 420 -19.75 40.11 5.74
N ARG A 421 -21.02 39.83 5.98
CA ARG A 421 -21.53 38.47 6.16
C ARG A 421 -21.28 37.59 4.93
N ILE A 422 -21.55 38.12 3.73
CA ILE A 422 -21.30 37.39 2.47
C ILE A 422 -19.80 37.16 2.27
N LEU A 423 -18.94 38.15 2.55
CA LEU A 423 -17.49 38.00 2.46
C LEU A 423 -16.99 36.86 3.36
N TRP A 424 -17.37 36.88 4.65
CA TRP A 424 -16.93 35.86 5.60
C TRP A 424 -17.52 34.47 5.28
N ALA A 425 -18.78 34.41 4.83
CA ALA A 425 -19.38 33.15 4.37
C ALA A 425 -18.63 32.57 3.16
N GLY A 426 -18.25 33.41 2.19
CA GLY A 426 -17.44 32.98 1.05
C GLY A 426 -16.08 32.42 1.46
N LEU A 427 -15.41 33.05 2.44
CA LEU A 427 -14.15 32.57 2.99
C LEU A 427 -14.30 31.23 3.73
N VAL A 428 -15.33 31.07 4.58
CA VAL A 428 -15.61 29.78 5.24
C VAL A 428 -15.86 28.68 4.20
N SER A 429 -16.69 28.94 3.19
CA SER A 429 -16.96 27.96 2.14
C SER A 429 -15.69 27.59 1.37
N GLY A 430 -14.83 28.56 1.07
CA GLY A 430 -13.53 28.32 0.43
C GLY A 430 -12.62 27.43 1.29
N ILE A 431 -12.45 27.77 2.57
CA ILE A 431 -11.67 26.95 3.51
C ILE A 431 -12.26 25.55 3.64
N LYS A 432 -13.59 25.42 3.68
CA LYS A 432 -14.26 24.13 3.78
C LYS A 432 -13.96 23.22 2.59
N LEU A 433 -13.99 23.77 1.37
CA LEU A 433 -13.64 22.99 0.17
C LEU A 433 -12.17 22.55 0.19
N VAL A 434 -11.26 23.43 0.63
CA VAL A 434 -9.83 23.11 0.76
C VAL A 434 -9.62 22.02 1.82
N GLU A 435 -10.31 22.11 2.95
CA GLU A 435 -10.28 21.10 4.01
C GLU A 435 -10.77 19.74 3.50
N LEU A 436 -11.91 19.69 2.84
CA LEU A 436 -12.48 18.46 2.28
C LEU A 436 -11.53 17.81 1.28
N PHE A 437 -10.92 18.60 0.40
CA PHE A 437 -9.92 18.10 -0.54
C PHE A 437 -8.67 17.59 0.19
N HIS A 438 -8.19 18.32 1.19
CA HIS A 438 -7.04 17.89 1.99
C HIS A 438 -7.34 16.60 2.77
N ALA A 439 -8.51 16.48 3.39
CA ALA A 439 -8.95 15.28 4.08
C ALA A 439 -9.05 14.08 3.12
N TRP A 440 -9.46 14.30 1.87
CA TRP A 440 -9.50 13.25 0.85
C TRP A 440 -8.10 12.77 0.46
N VAL A 441 -7.18 13.69 0.15
CA VAL A 441 -5.86 13.36 -0.42
C VAL A 441 -4.81 13.01 0.64
N ALA A 442 -4.94 13.51 1.87
CA ALA A 442 -3.96 13.28 2.93
C ALA A 442 -3.74 11.78 3.18
N THR A 443 -2.49 11.39 3.34
CA THR A 443 -2.13 10.03 3.74
C THR A 443 -2.32 9.85 5.26
N PRO A 444 -2.84 8.71 5.73
CA PRO A 444 -2.87 8.40 7.15
C PRO A 444 -1.46 8.34 7.75
N VAL A 445 -1.29 8.91 8.95
CA VAL A 445 0.01 9.03 9.63
C VAL A 445 0.21 7.93 10.69
N TYR A 446 -0.70 6.97 10.78
CA TYR A 446 -0.55 5.85 11.72
C TYR A 446 0.71 5.04 11.41
N ALA A 447 1.64 4.97 12.38
CA ALA A 447 2.96 4.35 12.19
C ALA A 447 2.87 2.90 11.69
N GLY A 448 1.94 2.12 12.25
CA GLY A 448 1.71 0.74 11.84
C GLY A 448 1.22 0.57 10.41
N TYR A 449 0.35 1.47 9.95
CA TYR A 449 -0.13 1.50 8.57
C TYR A 449 0.99 1.91 7.61
N SER A 450 1.67 3.01 7.93
CA SER A 450 2.77 3.55 7.13
C SER A 450 3.89 2.53 6.99
N TYR A 451 4.22 1.80 8.07
CA TYR A 451 5.19 0.71 8.05
C TYR A 451 4.79 -0.42 7.11
N GLU A 452 3.53 -0.84 7.15
CA GLU A 452 3.07 -1.94 6.30
C GLU A 452 3.02 -1.57 4.81
N LEU A 453 2.79 -0.31 4.48
CA LEU A 453 2.86 0.17 3.10
C LEU A 453 4.26 0.57 2.66
N SER A 454 5.16 0.83 3.61
CA SER A 454 6.52 1.30 3.35
C SER A 454 7.29 0.34 2.44
N HIS A 455 8.23 0.96 1.73
CA HIS A 455 9.10 0.30 0.76
C HIS A 455 10.47 -0.05 1.33
N ASN A 456 10.85 0.57 2.44
CA ASN A 456 12.19 0.49 3.02
C ASN A 456 12.15 0.00 4.46
N THR A 457 13.32 -0.40 4.96
CA THR A 457 13.66 -0.64 6.35
C THR A 457 13.51 0.63 7.20
N THR A 458 12.31 1.18 7.34
CA THR A 458 12.05 2.14 8.42
C THR A 458 12.16 1.37 9.72
N PRO A 459 13.15 1.67 10.60
CA PRO A 459 13.24 0.98 11.88
C PRO A 459 12.00 1.35 12.68
N ILE A 460 11.20 0.35 13.04
CA ILE A 460 10.21 0.56 14.10
C ILE A 460 10.99 0.51 15.40
N ASN A 461 10.78 1.50 16.26
CA ASN A 461 10.95 1.29 17.69
C ASN A 461 9.83 0.33 18.12
N VAL A 462 10.02 -0.97 17.86
CA VAL A 462 9.14 -2.02 18.35
C VAL A 462 9.32 -1.95 19.84
N GLY A 463 8.37 -1.32 20.54
CA GLY A 463 8.47 -0.98 21.95
C GLY A 463 8.79 -2.20 22.80
N VAL A 464 10.08 -2.49 22.93
CA VAL A 464 10.68 -3.22 24.02
C VAL A 464 11.14 -2.12 24.98
N GLY A 465 10.17 -1.51 25.66
CA GLY A 465 10.42 -0.52 26.72
C GLY A 465 11.12 -1.11 27.96
N GLY A 466 12.00 -2.12 27.78
CA GLY A 466 12.64 -2.87 28.86
C GLY A 466 13.97 -3.53 28.51
N PHE A 467 14.48 -3.44 27.28
CA PHE A 467 15.85 -3.89 26.97
C PHE A 467 16.60 -2.79 26.24
N GLY A 468 17.14 -1.85 27.01
CA GLY A 468 18.16 -0.95 26.51
C GLY A 468 19.44 -1.71 26.22
N THR A 469 19.59 -2.23 24.99
CA THR A 469 20.87 -2.50 24.28
C THR A 469 20.61 -3.20 22.94
N GLU A 470 20.01 -2.54 21.94
CA GLU A 470 19.93 -3.10 20.57
C GLU A 470 20.98 -2.54 19.60
N LEU A 471 21.89 -1.68 20.06
CA LEU A 471 23.11 -1.35 19.31
C LEU A 471 24.11 -2.54 19.25
N CYS A 472 23.90 -3.59 20.06
CA CYS A 472 24.78 -4.76 20.08
C CYS A 472 24.36 -5.88 19.12
N PHE A 473 23.08 -5.97 18.70
CA PHE A 473 22.62 -7.06 17.83
C PHE A 473 22.94 -6.81 16.34
N TYR A 474 22.82 -5.57 15.86
CA TYR A 474 23.24 -5.21 14.50
C TYR A 474 24.76 -5.29 14.31
N ALA A 475 25.55 -5.05 15.35
CA ALA A 475 27.00 -5.15 15.29
C ALA A 475 27.50 -6.62 15.19
N TYR A 476 26.76 -7.59 15.70
CA TYR A 476 27.18 -9.00 15.69
C TYR A 476 27.02 -9.68 14.32
N PHE A 477 26.03 -9.26 13.52
CA PHE A 477 25.77 -9.84 12.19
C PHE A 477 26.43 -9.10 11.02
N SER A 478 26.94 -7.88 11.23
CA SER A 478 27.68 -7.13 10.20
C SER A 478 29.16 -7.52 10.07
N LYS A 479 29.69 -8.37 10.97
CA LYS A 479 31.13 -8.69 11.02
C LYS A 479 31.54 -10.10 10.59
N ASN A 480 30.60 -10.96 10.17
CA ASN A 480 30.91 -12.34 9.77
C ASN A 480 30.29 -12.73 8.42
N TYR A 481 30.27 -11.82 7.44
CA TYR A 481 30.24 -12.12 6.01
C TYR A 481 31.04 -11.08 5.22
#